data_AF-A0A077AUX0-F1
#
_entry.id   AF-A0A077AUX0-F1
#
_cell.length_a   1.000
_cell.length_b   1.000
_cell.length_c   1.000
_cell.angle_alpha   90.00
_cell.angle_beta   90.00
_cell.angle_gamma   90.00
#
_symmetry.space_group_name_H-M   'P 1'
#
loop_
_entity.id
_entity.type
_entity.pdbx_description
1 polymer ?
#
loop_
_entity_poly.entity_id
_entity_poly.type
_entity_poly.pdbx_seq_one_letter_code
_entity_poly.pdbx_strand_id
1 'polypeptide(L)'
;MKITTTAALLLGTTLCISVAGADLREAPNEHTSFPSLIRLEQKIPTYRRGHALQTWVTGIKQAWDNQHPIVRQVMTSTNGELIVAKTYNEAEKLDRDMFTLMTVQNQLREQQLHEQRIHQLQEQRLREQQRLVQNLRLQQLREQQRREQQLREQEIEQERLRVQQLRQHQEEQERLRVQQRREQQLREQEIEQERLRVQQLRQHQEEQERLRVQQRREQQLREQEIELRRQQEEQEQIRIQIQTQQKIFVNTKDACASNKKSFANKRKSKSRFPLIFDNIKKKFAATSHLTLI
;
A
#
# COMPACT_ATOMS: atom_id res chain seq x y z
N MET A 1 -40.18 -43.38 -92.76
CA MET A 1 -40.55 -43.32 -91.32
C MET A 1 -40.49 -44.74 -90.78
N LYS A 2 -39.42 -45.12 -90.07
CA LYS A 2 -39.26 -46.47 -89.48
C LYS A 2 -39.58 -46.34 -88.00
N ILE A 3 -40.71 -46.88 -87.56
CA ILE A 3 -41.08 -46.95 -86.14
C ILE A 3 -40.43 -48.22 -85.60
N THR A 4 -39.28 -48.08 -84.93
CA THR A 4 -38.70 -49.14 -84.11
C THR A 4 -39.46 -49.20 -82.80
N THR A 5 -40.46 -50.08 -82.73
CA THR A 5 -41.23 -50.37 -81.52
C THR A 5 -40.41 -51.31 -80.62
N THR A 6 -39.49 -50.75 -79.84
CA THR A 6 -38.81 -51.50 -78.78
C THR A 6 -39.80 -51.69 -77.62
N ALA A 7 -40.27 -52.92 -77.43
CA ALA A 7 -41.24 -53.29 -76.40
C ALA A 7 -40.63 -53.15 -75.00
N ALA A 8 -40.82 -51.99 -74.36
CA ALA A 8 -40.66 -51.79 -72.93
C ALA A 8 -41.97 -52.16 -72.22
N LEU A 9 -42.22 -53.46 -72.05
CA LEU A 9 -43.42 -53.98 -71.36
C LEU A 9 -43.08 -55.19 -70.48
N LEU A 10 -42.05 -55.05 -69.65
CA LEU A 10 -41.85 -55.93 -68.49
C LEU A 10 -41.46 -55.03 -67.32
N LEU A 11 -42.14 -55.21 -66.19
CA LEU A 11 -41.93 -54.51 -64.90
C LEU A 11 -42.62 -53.17 -64.72
N GLY A 12 -43.96 -53.15 -64.83
CA GLY A 12 -44.85 -52.34 -63.95
C GLY A 12 -44.39 -50.95 -63.51
N THR A 13 -43.76 -50.19 -64.39
CA THR A 13 -43.29 -48.82 -64.17
C THR A 13 -43.83 -47.99 -65.33
N THR A 14 -44.37 -46.83 -64.97
CA THR A 14 -45.04 -45.86 -65.83
C THR A 14 -44.34 -45.67 -67.17
N LEU A 15 -45.11 -45.85 -68.25
CA LEU A 15 -44.71 -45.61 -69.63
C LEU A 15 -44.51 -44.10 -69.86
N CYS A 16 -43.27 -43.63 -69.88
CA CYS A 16 -42.95 -42.26 -70.32
C CYS A 16 -42.64 -42.28 -71.82
N ILE A 17 -43.60 -41.87 -72.65
CA ILE A 17 -43.34 -41.60 -74.08
C ILE A 17 -42.77 -40.18 -74.17
N SER A 18 -41.46 -40.04 -74.39
CA SER A 18 -40.87 -38.76 -74.77
C SER A 18 -40.92 -38.64 -76.29
N VAL A 19 -41.79 -37.79 -76.80
CA VAL A 19 -41.82 -37.42 -78.23
C VAL A 19 -40.72 -36.38 -78.46
N ALA A 20 -39.60 -36.80 -79.04
CA ALA A 20 -38.58 -35.87 -79.52
C ALA A 20 -39.06 -35.24 -80.83
N GLY A 21 -39.65 -34.04 -80.74
CA GLY A 21 -39.86 -33.17 -81.89
C GLY A 21 -38.53 -32.50 -82.27
N ALA A 22 -38.10 -32.70 -83.50
CA ALA A 22 -37.05 -31.89 -84.10
C ALA A 22 -37.61 -30.48 -84.33
N ASP A 23 -37.10 -29.49 -83.59
CA ASP A 23 -36.62 -28.19 -84.11
C ASP A 23 -36.36 -27.18 -82.96
N LEU A 24 -35.08 -26.82 -82.81
CA LEU A 24 -34.53 -25.47 -82.59
C LEU A 24 -35.36 -24.43 -81.77
N ARG A 25 -34.90 -24.10 -80.55
CA ARG A 25 -34.17 -22.85 -80.20
C ARG A 25 -34.12 -22.60 -78.69
N GLU A 26 -33.00 -22.00 -78.30
CA GLU A 26 -32.59 -21.56 -76.97
C GLU A 26 -33.57 -20.57 -76.31
N ALA A 27 -33.83 -20.72 -75.01
CA ALA A 27 -33.78 -19.67 -73.98
C ALA A 27 -34.42 -20.15 -72.64
N PRO A 28 -34.07 -19.52 -71.49
CA PRO A 28 -34.12 -20.16 -70.18
C PRO A 28 -35.25 -19.65 -69.26
N ASN A 29 -35.43 -20.41 -68.16
CA ASN A 29 -36.13 -20.06 -66.91
C ASN A 29 -37.64 -19.78 -67.00
N GLU A 30 -38.44 -20.70 -66.45
CA GLU A 30 -39.32 -20.45 -65.31
C GLU A 30 -40.27 -21.63 -65.08
N HIS A 31 -40.74 -21.72 -63.83
CA HIS A 31 -41.62 -22.71 -63.25
C HIS A 31 -42.73 -23.20 -64.20
N THR A 32 -42.62 -24.44 -64.66
CA THR A 32 -43.70 -25.17 -65.33
C THR A 32 -44.23 -26.24 -64.38
N SER A 33 -45.44 -26.00 -63.87
CA SER A 33 -46.26 -26.99 -63.21
C SER A 33 -46.51 -28.17 -64.14
N PHE A 34 -46.22 -29.39 -63.68
CA PHE A 34 -46.59 -30.61 -64.38
C PHE A 34 -48.11 -30.68 -64.60
N PRO A 35 -48.60 -31.05 -65.80
CA PRO A 35 -50.01 -31.28 -66.02
C PRO A 35 -50.45 -32.54 -65.26
N SER A 36 -51.65 -32.42 -64.70
CA SER A 36 -52.43 -33.46 -64.02
C SER A 36 -52.16 -34.88 -64.50
N LEU A 37 -51.50 -35.68 -63.64
CA LEU A 37 -51.50 -37.13 -63.74
C LEU A 37 -52.95 -37.61 -63.63
N ILE A 38 -53.54 -38.07 -64.74
CA ILE A 38 -54.81 -38.79 -64.68
C ILE A 38 -54.53 -40.12 -64.00
N ARG A 39 -54.85 -40.20 -62.71
CA ARG A 39 -54.76 -41.42 -61.91
C ARG A 39 -55.90 -42.36 -62.34
N LEU A 40 -55.60 -43.27 -63.26
CA LEU A 40 -56.49 -44.41 -63.56
C LEU A 40 -56.46 -45.39 -62.39
N GLU A 41 -57.08 -45.03 -61.26
CA GLU A 41 -57.50 -46.00 -60.23
C GLU A 41 -58.76 -46.71 -60.71
N GLN A 42 -58.64 -47.55 -61.75
CA GLN A 42 -59.65 -48.56 -61.99
C GLN A 42 -59.43 -49.70 -60.99
N LYS A 43 -60.37 -49.83 -60.04
CA LYS A 43 -60.54 -50.99 -59.16
C LYS A 43 -60.68 -52.27 -60.00
N ILE A 44 -59.57 -52.93 -60.28
CA ILE A 44 -59.58 -54.31 -60.77
C ILE A 44 -59.87 -55.21 -59.55
N PRO A 45 -60.97 -55.97 -59.54
CA PRO A 45 -61.28 -56.86 -58.41
C PRO A 45 -60.16 -57.89 -58.22
N THR A 46 -59.68 -58.02 -56.99
CA THR A 46 -58.51 -58.83 -56.58
C THR A 46 -58.65 -60.31 -56.94
N TYR A 47 -59.87 -60.84 -57.09
CA TYR A 47 -60.11 -62.26 -57.39
C TYR A 47 -59.90 -62.64 -58.87
N ARG A 48 -59.96 -61.70 -59.83
CA ARG A 48 -59.65 -61.99 -61.26
C ARG A 48 -58.18 -61.80 -61.63
N ARG A 49 -57.36 -61.23 -60.75
CA ARG A 49 -55.93 -61.02 -61.02
C ARG A 49 -55.16 -62.33 -61.17
N GLY A 50 -55.43 -63.35 -60.35
CA GLY A 50 -54.69 -64.60 -60.38
C GLY A 50 -54.81 -65.35 -61.72
N HIS A 51 -56.04 -65.57 -62.18
CA HIS A 51 -56.28 -66.32 -63.42
C HIS A 51 -55.90 -65.53 -64.67
N ALA A 52 -56.18 -64.22 -64.72
CA ALA A 52 -55.78 -63.38 -65.84
C ALA A 52 -54.26 -63.25 -65.93
N LEU A 53 -53.57 -63.10 -64.80
CA LEU A 53 -52.10 -63.08 -64.74
C LEU A 53 -51.52 -64.43 -65.18
N GLN A 54 -52.07 -65.56 -64.70
CA GLN A 54 -51.60 -66.88 -65.13
C GLN A 54 -51.82 -67.11 -66.62
N THR A 55 -53.00 -66.77 -67.15
CA THR A 55 -53.30 -66.92 -68.58
C THR A 55 -52.36 -66.06 -69.43
N TRP A 56 -52.10 -64.83 -68.98
CA TRP A 56 -51.18 -63.91 -69.64
C TRP A 56 -49.72 -64.38 -69.57
N VAL A 57 -49.25 -64.85 -68.41
CA VAL A 57 -47.91 -65.44 -68.22
C VAL A 57 -47.75 -66.68 -69.10
N THR A 58 -48.75 -67.58 -69.14
CA THR A 58 -48.71 -68.77 -70.00
C THR A 58 -48.68 -68.37 -71.48
N GLY A 59 -49.44 -67.35 -71.88
CA GLY A 59 -49.41 -66.82 -73.25
C GLY A 59 -48.06 -66.22 -73.63
N ILE A 60 -47.40 -65.50 -72.72
CA ILE A 60 -46.05 -64.97 -72.93
C ILE A 60 -45.02 -66.09 -73.02
N LYS A 61 -45.09 -67.11 -72.14
CA LYS A 61 -44.21 -68.28 -72.19
C LYS A 61 -44.30 -68.99 -73.54
N GLN A 62 -45.51 -69.27 -74.01
CA GLN A 62 -45.75 -69.89 -75.31
C GLN A 62 -45.28 -69.01 -76.48
N ALA A 63 -45.53 -67.70 -76.43
CA ALA A 63 -45.06 -66.77 -77.46
C ALA A 63 -43.52 -66.71 -77.52
N TRP A 64 -42.85 -66.73 -76.37
CA TRP A 64 -41.39 -66.69 -76.26
C TRP A 64 -40.74 -67.97 -76.80
N ASP A 65 -41.27 -69.14 -76.42
CA ASP A 65 -40.72 -70.43 -76.85
C ASP A 65 -40.89 -70.65 -78.36
N ASN A 66 -41.91 -70.03 -78.97
CA ASN A 66 -42.18 -70.08 -80.42
C ASN A 66 -41.40 -69.03 -81.24
N GLN A 67 -40.64 -68.11 -80.62
CA GLN A 67 -39.81 -67.15 -81.36
C GLN A 67 -38.55 -67.79 -81.95
N HIS A 68 -38.17 -67.34 -83.15
CA HIS A 68 -36.97 -67.78 -83.87
C HIS A 68 -35.71 -67.56 -83.00
N PRO A 69 -34.76 -68.51 -82.95
CA PRO A 69 -33.61 -68.49 -82.02
C PRO A 69 -32.71 -67.25 -82.10
N ILE A 70 -32.80 -66.47 -83.18
CA ILE A 70 -32.06 -65.23 -83.41
C ILE A 70 -32.59 -64.06 -82.56
N VAL A 71 -33.83 -64.14 -82.05
CA VAL A 71 -34.50 -63.03 -81.32
C VAL A 71 -34.38 -63.18 -79.79
N ARG A 72 -33.74 -64.25 -79.28
CA ARG A 72 -33.62 -64.52 -77.84
C ARG A 72 -32.59 -63.57 -77.22
N GLN A 73 -33.05 -62.74 -76.29
CA GLN A 73 -32.30 -61.60 -75.75
C GLN A 73 -30.96 -62.01 -75.11
N VAL A 74 -30.01 -61.10 -75.27
CA VAL A 74 -28.63 -61.22 -74.80
C VAL A 74 -28.52 -60.41 -73.50
N MET A 75 -28.11 -61.05 -72.41
CA MET A 75 -27.77 -60.35 -71.17
C MET A 75 -26.28 -60.43 -70.95
N THR A 76 -25.63 -59.29 -70.71
CA THR A 76 -24.23 -59.23 -70.29
C THR A 76 -24.15 -59.64 -68.83
N SER A 77 -23.39 -60.69 -68.54
CA SER A 77 -22.97 -61.02 -67.18
C SER A 77 -22.14 -59.88 -66.58
N THR A 78 -21.92 -59.92 -65.26
CA THR A 78 -21.08 -58.97 -64.53
C THR A 78 -19.64 -58.87 -65.05
N ASN A 79 -19.16 -59.86 -65.79
CA ASN A 79 -17.83 -59.90 -66.39
C ASN A 79 -17.82 -59.46 -67.88
N GLY A 80 -18.96 -59.01 -68.41
CA GLY A 80 -19.13 -58.64 -69.82
C GLY A 80 -19.34 -59.83 -70.76
N GLU A 81 -19.35 -61.06 -70.25
CA GLU A 81 -19.67 -62.25 -71.07
C GLU A 81 -21.16 -62.29 -71.39
N LEU A 82 -21.49 -62.50 -72.66
CA LEU A 82 -22.87 -62.56 -73.14
C LEU A 82 -23.46 -63.93 -72.81
N ILE A 83 -24.46 -63.97 -71.92
CA ILE A 83 -25.21 -65.18 -71.60
C ILE A 83 -26.49 -65.15 -72.46
N VAL A 84 -26.65 -66.17 -73.30
CA VAL A 84 -27.84 -66.34 -74.15
C VAL A 84 -28.79 -67.32 -73.47
N ALA A 85 -29.95 -66.83 -73.02
CA ALA A 85 -31.01 -67.68 -72.49
C ALA A 85 -31.70 -68.43 -73.62
N LYS A 86 -31.71 -69.76 -73.57
CA LYS A 86 -32.34 -70.61 -74.59
C LYS A 86 -33.80 -70.86 -74.28
N THR A 87 -34.24 -70.73 -73.03
CA THR A 87 -35.64 -70.94 -72.63
C THR A 87 -36.16 -69.78 -71.77
N TYR A 88 -37.48 -69.60 -71.70
CA TYR A 88 -38.09 -68.58 -70.83
C TYR A 88 -37.68 -68.75 -69.36
N ASN A 89 -37.62 -69.99 -68.86
CA ASN A 89 -37.25 -70.26 -67.47
C ASN A 89 -35.78 -69.90 -67.16
N GLU A 90 -34.88 -70.03 -68.14
CA GLU A 90 -33.49 -69.57 -68.02
C GLU A 90 -33.42 -68.04 -67.96
N ALA A 91 -34.21 -67.33 -68.77
CA ALA A 91 -34.30 -65.87 -68.73
C ALA A 91 -34.88 -65.37 -67.40
N GLU A 92 -35.98 -65.99 -66.92
CA GLU A 92 -36.59 -65.66 -65.64
C GLU A 92 -35.63 -65.90 -64.46
N LYS A 93 -34.83 -66.96 -64.52
CA LYS A 93 -33.80 -67.23 -63.52
C LYS A 93 -32.69 -66.17 -63.56
N LEU A 94 -32.20 -65.81 -64.74
CA LEU A 94 -31.17 -64.78 -64.91
C LEU A 94 -31.66 -63.40 -64.42
N ASP A 95 -32.91 -63.03 -64.69
CA ASP A 95 -33.50 -61.79 -64.19
C ASP A 95 -33.57 -61.75 -62.66
N ARG A 96 -33.97 -62.87 -62.04
CA ARG A 96 -33.98 -63.00 -60.57
C ARG A 96 -32.56 -62.93 -59.99
N ASP A 97 -31.62 -63.66 -60.57
CA ASP A 97 -30.22 -63.68 -60.13
C ASP A 97 -29.60 -62.26 -60.27
N MET A 98 -29.84 -61.57 -61.38
CA MET A 98 -29.41 -60.19 -61.59
C MET A 98 -30.04 -59.22 -60.56
N PHE A 99 -31.34 -59.34 -60.29
CA PHE A 99 -32.01 -58.53 -59.28
C PHE A 99 -31.42 -58.78 -57.88
N THR A 100 -31.13 -60.03 -57.53
CA THR A 100 -30.47 -60.36 -56.26
C THR A 100 -29.06 -59.81 -56.18
N LEU A 101 -28.27 -59.91 -57.25
CA LEU A 101 -26.92 -59.34 -57.33
C LEU A 101 -26.94 -57.82 -57.19
N MET A 102 -27.85 -57.13 -57.88
CA MET A 102 -28.00 -55.68 -57.76
C MET A 102 -28.42 -55.28 -56.34
N THR A 103 -29.30 -56.06 -55.70
CA THR A 103 -29.73 -55.83 -54.31
C THR A 103 -28.57 -56.01 -53.34
N VAL A 104 -27.78 -57.09 -53.48
CA VAL A 104 -26.60 -57.36 -52.65
C VAL A 104 -25.53 -56.28 -52.86
N GLN A 105 -25.31 -55.85 -54.10
CA GLN A 105 -24.35 -54.79 -54.41
C GLN A 105 -24.77 -53.44 -53.81
N ASN A 106 -26.06 -53.11 -53.86
CA ASN A 106 -26.60 -51.92 -53.23
C ASN A 106 -26.46 -51.99 -51.70
N GLN A 107 -26.76 -53.13 -51.08
CA GLN A 107 -26.56 -53.34 -49.64
C GLN A 107 -25.10 -53.18 -49.25
N LEU A 108 -24.16 -53.74 -50.01
CA LEU A 108 -22.73 -53.60 -49.74
C LEU A 108 -22.28 -52.14 -49.85
N ARG A 109 -22.77 -51.42 -50.86
CA ARG A 109 -22.47 -49.98 -51.03
C ARG A 109 -23.02 -49.16 -49.87
N GLU A 110 -24.23 -49.46 -49.40
CA GLU A 110 -24.84 -48.81 -48.25
C GLU A 110 -24.07 -49.10 -46.96
N GLN A 111 -23.61 -50.34 -46.76
CA GLN A 111 -22.75 -50.72 -45.63
C GLN A 111 -21.44 -49.92 -45.63
N GLN A 112 -20.75 -49.84 -46.77
CA GLN A 112 -19.51 -49.07 -46.90
C GLN A 112 -19.73 -47.57 -46.61
N LEU A 113 -20.82 -46.99 -47.13
CA LEU A 113 -21.17 -45.60 -46.84
C LEU A 113 -21.51 -45.40 -45.35
N HIS A 114 -22.17 -46.37 -44.72
CA HIS A 114 -22.48 -46.33 -43.30
C HIS A 114 -21.21 -46.37 -42.44
N GLU A 115 -20.27 -47.26 -42.74
CA GLU A 115 -18.98 -47.36 -42.07
C GLU A 115 -18.17 -46.06 -42.23
N GLN A 116 -18.11 -45.50 -43.44
CA GLN A 116 -17.45 -44.22 -43.69
C GLN A 116 -18.07 -43.07 -42.86
N ARG A 117 -19.40 -43.01 -42.77
CA ARG A 117 -20.10 -42.02 -41.93
C ARG A 117 -19.77 -42.20 -40.45
N ILE A 118 -19.72 -43.43 -39.95
CA ILE A 118 -19.34 -43.71 -38.57
C ILE A 118 -17.92 -43.23 -38.30
N HIS A 119 -16.96 -43.55 -39.18
CA HIS A 119 -15.57 -43.11 -39.04
C HIS A 119 -15.47 -41.58 -39.02
N GLN A 120 -16.17 -40.88 -39.93
CA GLN A 120 -16.20 -39.42 -39.94
C GLN A 120 -16.76 -38.82 -38.65
N LEU A 121 -17.86 -39.38 -38.12
CA LEU A 121 -18.45 -38.92 -36.86
C LEU A 121 -17.55 -39.20 -35.65
N GLN A 122 -16.80 -40.29 -35.66
CA GLN A 122 -15.82 -40.59 -34.60
C GLN A 122 -14.65 -39.61 -34.64
N GLU A 123 -14.10 -39.32 -35.83
CA GLU A 123 -13.03 -38.32 -35.98
C GLU A 123 -13.48 -36.92 -35.56
N GLN A 124 -14.69 -36.51 -35.96
CA GLN A 124 -15.24 -35.22 -35.55
C GLN A 124 -15.35 -35.13 -34.03
N ARG A 125 -15.91 -36.16 -33.38
CA ARG A 125 -15.98 -36.22 -31.91
C ARG A 125 -14.61 -36.16 -31.25
N LEU A 126 -13.61 -36.85 -31.80
CA LEU A 126 -12.25 -36.81 -31.25
C LEU A 126 -11.64 -35.41 -31.36
N ARG A 127 -11.80 -34.73 -32.51
CA ARG A 127 -11.33 -33.35 -32.72
C ARG A 127 -12.01 -32.37 -31.78
N GLU A 128 -13.31 -32.52 -31.53
CA GLU A 128 -14.06 -31.71 -30.57
C GLU A 128 -13.58 -31.93 -29.14
N GLN A 129 -13.39 -33.18 -28.72
CA GLN A 129 -12.83 -33.49 -27.40
C GLN A 129 -11.43 -32.89 -27.22
N GLN A 130 -10.57 -32.98 -28.23
CA GLN A 130 -9.24 -32.36 -28.18
C GLN A 130 -9.32 -30.84 -28.03
N ARG A 131 -10.24 -30.16 -28.75
CA ARG A 131 -10.47 -28.72 -28.61
C ARG A 131 -10.96 -28.36 -27.21
N LEU A 132 -11.89 -29.13 -26.63
CA LEU A 132 -12.37 -28.92 -25.27
C LEU A 132 -11.24 -29.04 -24.24
N VAL A 133 -10.39 -30.05 -24.36
CA VAL A 133 -9.24 -30.24 -23.47
C VAL A 133 -8.25 -29.07 -23.60
N GLN A 134 -7.96 -28.61 -24.82
CA GLN A 134 -7.10 -27.45 -25.04
C GLN A 134 -7.69 -26.18 -24.42
N ASN A 135 -8.98 -25.94 -24.61
CA ASN A 135 -9.66 -24.78 -24.03
C ASN A 135 -9.65 -24.81 -22.50
N LEU A 136 -9.89 -25.96 -21.89
CA LEU A 136 -9.80 -26.12 -20.43
C LEU A 136 -8.39 -25.83 -19.91
N ARG A 137 -7.34 -26.32 -20.59
CA ARG A 137 -5.94 -26.01 -20.22
C ARG A 137 -5.64 -24.52 -20.32
N LEU A 138 -6.09 -23.85 -21.38
CA LEU A 138 -5.92 -22.41 -21.54
C LEU A 138 -6.66 -21.62 -20.46
N GLN A 139 -7.87 -22.05 -20.09
CA GLN A 139 -8.63 -21.41 -19.02
C GLN A 139 -7.91 -21.56 -17.67
N GLN A 140 -7.42 -22.76 -17.35
CA GLN A 140 -6.65 -23.01 -16.13
C GLN A 140 -5.38 -22.15 -16.08
N LEU A 141 -4.65 -22.02 -17.20
CA LEU A 141 -3.45 -21.18 -17.27
C LEU A 141 -3.78 -19.70 -17.04
N ARG A 142 -4.88 -19.19 -17.61
CA ARG A 142 -5.35 -17.81 -17.39
C ARG A 142 -5.76 -17.57 -15.94
N GLU A 143 -6.39 -18.56 -15.30
CA GLU A 143 -6.75 -18.47 -13.88
C GLU A 143 -5.50 -18.47 -12.98
N GLN A 144 -4.50 -19.31 -13.27
CA GLN A 144 -3.22 -19.28 -12.56
C GLN A 144 -2.53 -17.93 -12.71
N GLN A 145 -2.42 -17.39 -13.93
CA GLN A 145 -1.83 -16.08 -14.17
C GLN A 145 -2.55 -14.95 -13.41
N ARG A 146 -3.89 -14.97 -13.37
CA ARG A 146 -4.66 -13.99 -12.59
C ARG A 146 -4.39 -14.10 -11.09
N ARG A 147 -4.29 -15.32 -10.54
CA ARG A 147 -3.95 -15.53 -9.13
C ARG A 147 -2.54 -15.04 -8.80
N GLU A 148 -1.57 -15.30 -9.66
CA GLU A 148 -0.20 -14.80 -9.49
C GLU A 148 -0.14 -13.27 -9.54
N GLN A 149 -0.87 -12.63 -10.45
CA GLN A 149 -0.97 -11.17 -10.51
C GLN A 149 -1.58 -10.59 -9.22
N GLN A 150 -2.68 -11.17 -8.74
CA GLN A 150 -3.32 -10.74 -7.49
C GLN A 150 -2.38 -10.87 -6.29
N LEU A 151 -1.61 -11.96 -6.19
CA LEU A 151 -0.63 -12.13 -5.12
C LEU A 151 0.48 -11.07 -5.19
N ARG A 152 1.01 -10.78 -6.39
CA ARG A 152 2.00 -9.71 -6.56
C ARG A 152 1.47 -8.33 -6.19
N GLU A 153 0.23 -8.03 -6.55
CA GLU A 153 -0.42 -6.76 -6.17
C GLU A 153 -0.55 -6.64 -4.65
N GLN A 154 -0.98 -7.71 -3.97
CA GLN A 154 -1.06 -7.75 -2.50
C GLN A 154 0.31 -7.58 -1.84
N GLU A 155 1.36 -8.22 -2.37
CA GLU A 155 2.74 -8.04 -1.87
C GLU A 155 3.20 -6.58 -1.99
N ILE A 156 2.95 -5.94 -3.14
CA ILE A 156 3.30 -4.53 -3.37
C ILE A 156 2.52 -3.62 -2.41
N GLU A 157 1.23 -3.88 -2.17
CA GLU A 157 0.43 -3.12 -1.20
C GLU A 157 0.97 -3.25 0.23
N GLN A 158 1.33 -4.46 0.65
CA GLN A 158 1.94 -4.67 1.97
C GLN A 158 3.28 -3.96 2.11
N GLU A 159 4.13 -3.99 1.07
CA GLU A 159 5.41 -3.31 1.08
C GLU A 159 5.24 -1.79 1.15
N ARG A 160 4.29 -1.23 0.38
CA ARG A 160 3.91 0.19 0.48
C ARG A 160 3.46 0.57 1.89
N LEU A 161 2.63 -0.25 2.52
CA LEU A 161 2.15 0.00 3.89
C LEU A 161 3.31 0.00 4.89
N ARG A 162 4.25 -0.95 4.77
CA ARG A 162 5.46 -1.01 5.61
C ARG A 162 6.34 0.23 5.45
N VAL A 163 6.56 0.68 4.21
CA VAL A 163 7.33 1.90 3.93
C VAL A 163 6.64 3.13 4.53
N GLN A 164 5.32 3.23 4.42
CA GLN A 164 4.55 4.32 5.00
C GLN A 164 4.66 4.36 6.54
N GLN A 165 4.53 3.20 7.19
CA GLN A 165 4.70 3.07 8.64
C GLN A 165 6.11 3.46 9.09
N LEU A 166 7.15 3.02 8.37
CA LEU A 166 8.53 3.40 8.65
C LEU A 166 8.77 4.91 8.54
N ARG A 167 8.19 5.56 7.52
CA ARG A 167 8.27 7.02 7.37
C ARG A 167 7.59 7.76 8.52
N GLN A 168 6.40 7.34 8.91
CA GLN A 168 5.69 7.92 10.05
C GLN A 168 6.51 7.78 11.34
N HIS A 169 7.07 6.60 11.59
CA HIS A 169 7.90 6.37 12.77
C HIS A 169 9.17 7.22 12.76
N GLN A 170 9.79 7.43 11.60
CA GLN A 170 10.95 8.33 11.46
C GLN A 170 10.57 9.79 11.76
N GLU A 171 9.46 10.28 11.21
CA GLU A 171 8.97 11.64 11.48
C GLU A 171 8.65 11.86 12.97
N GLU A 172 8.04 10.88 13.63
CA GLU A 172 7.79 10.93 15.08
C GLU A 172 9.08 10.99 15.90
N GLN A 173 10.09 10.20 15.54
CA GLN A 173 11.40 10.25 16.20
C GLN A 173 12.10 11.59 16.00
N GLU A 174 12.03 12.18 14.79
CA GLU A 174 12.60 13.49 14.54
C GLU A 174 11.89 14.58 15.35
N ARG A 175 10.55 14.53 15.44
CA ARG A 175 9.77 15.47 16.28
C ARG A 175 10.18 15.37 17.75
N LEU A 176 10.31 14.15 18.29
CA LEU A 176 10.80 13.91 19.66
C LEU A 176 12.20 14.47 19.89
N ARG A 177 13.13 14.27 18.95
CA ARG A 177 14.50 14.83 19.04
C ARG A 177 14.50 16.35 19.03
N VAL A 178 13.66 16.99 18.21
CA VAL A 178 13.52 18.45 18.18
C VAL A 178 12.94 18.97 19.50
N GLN A 179 11.92 18.31 20.03
CA GLN A 179 11.32 18.68 21.31
C GLN A 179 12.34 18.58 22.46
N GLN A 180 13.08 17.47 22.55
CA GLN A 180 14.12 17.29 23.56
C GLN A 180 15.20 18.39 23.50
N ARG A 181 15.65 18.76 22.29
CA ARG A 181 16.62 19.86 22.13
C ARG A 181 16.06 21.21 22.59
N ARG A 182 14.78 21.49 22.29
CA ARG A 182 14.12 22.73 22.77
C ARG A 182 14.03 22.76 24.29
N GLU A 183 13.67 21.64 24.92
CA GLU A 183 13.60 21.53 26.38
C GLU A 183 14.99 21.71 27.02
N GLN A 184 16.04 21.14 26.43
CA GLN A 184 17.42 21.34 26.90
C GLN A 184 17.84 22.82 26.80
N GLN A 185 17.57 23.47 25.67
CA GLN A 185 17.88 24.90 25.49
C GLN A 185 17.16 25.79 26.50
N LEU A 186 15.88 25.52 26.80
CA LEU A 186 15.14 26.25 27.81
C LEU A 186 15.75 26.09 29.20
N ARG A 187 16.13 24.86 29.58
CA ARG A 187 16.81 24.59 30.87
C ARG A 187 18.16 25.31 30.96
N GLU A 188 18.93 25.33 29.88
CA GLU A 188 20.21 26.06 29.84
C GLU A 188 20.00 27.56 30.04
N GLN A 189 19.01 28.15 29.37
CA GLN A 189 18.64 29.57 29.54
C GLN A 189 18.19 29.88 30.96
N GLU A 190 17.39 29.01 31.59
CA GLU A 190 16.97 29.18 32.99
C GLU A 190 18.18 29.18 33.94
N ILE A 191 19.12 28.25 33.76
CA ILE A 191 20.35 28.18 34.56
C ILE A 191 21.22 29.44 34.36
N GLU A 192 21.34 29.95 33.13
CA GLU A 192 22.06 31.19 32.85
C GLU A 192 21.43 32.40 33.54
N GLN A 193 20.11 32.53 33.49
CA GLN A 193 19.39 33.60 34.19
C GLN A 193 19.57 33.51 35.71
N GLU A 194 19.51 32.31 36.27
CA GLU A 194 19.71 32.11 37.71
C GLU A 194 21.15 32.44 38.13
N ARG A 195 22.15 32.06 37.34
CA ARG A 195 23.54 32.47 37.56
C ARG A 195 23.72 33.98 37.53
N LEU A 196 23.12 34.67 36.56
CA LEU A 196 23.13 36.13 36.46
C LEU A 196 22.51 36.79 37.70
N ARG A 197 21.36 36.27 38.18
CA ARG A 197 20.71 36.77 39.42
C ARG A 197 21.61 36.60 40.64
N VAL A 198 22.26 35.44 40.79
CA VAL A 198 23.20 35.19 41.89
C VAL A 198 24.39 36.13 41.82
N GLN A 199 24.93 36.37 40.62
CA GLN A 199 26.07 37.28 40.44
C GLN A 199 25.70 38.72 40.80
N GLN A 200 24.51 39.20 40.38
CA GLN A 200 24.00 40.52 40.76
C GLN A 200 23.82 40.66 42.27
N LEU A 201 23.25 39.64 42.94
CA LEU A 201 23.11 39.62 44.40
C LEU A 201 24.45 39.70 45.11
N ARG A 202 25.48 38.98 44.64
CA ARG A 202 26.83 39.06 45.20
C ARG A 202 27.44 40.44 45.04
N GLN A 203 27.34 41.04 43.86
CA GLN A 203 27.83 42.41 43.62
C GLN A 203 27.14 43.40 44.57
N HIS A 204 25.83 43.29 44.73
CA HIS A 204 25.08 44.17 45.62
C HIS A 204 25.49 44.01 47.10
N GLN A 205 25.77 42.78 47.53
CA GLN A 205 26.30 42.51 48.88
C GLN A 205 27.70 43.11 49.08
N GLU A 206 28.60 42.94 48.12
CA GLU A 206 29.94 43.53 48.16
C GLU A 206 29.89 45.07 48.22
N GLU A 207 28.99 45.70 47.45
CA GLU A 207 28.77 47.14 47.51
C GLU A 207 28.26 47.61 48.88
N GLN A 208 27.31 46.88 49.48
CA GLN A 208 26.82 47.17 50.83
C GLN A 208 27.92 47.02 51.88
N GLU A 209 28.76 45.99 51.78
CA GLU A 209 29.90 45.82 52.68
C GLU A 209 30.92 46.94 52.54
N ARG A 210 31.24 47.35 51.31
CA ARG A 210 32.12 48.51 51.05
C ARG A 210 31.57 49.78 51.68
N LEU A 211 30.28 50.07 51.53
CA LEU A 211 29.62 51.22 52.16
C LEU A 211 29.70 51.15 53.69
N ARG A 212 29.45 49.98 54.30
CA ARG A 212 29.59 49.79 55.76
C ARG A 212 31.02 50.00 56.24
N VAL A 213 32.03 49.55 55.48
CA VAL A 213 33.45 49.78 55.81
C VAL A 213 33.79 51.27 55.70
N GLN A 214 33.31 51.95 54.66
CA GLN A 214 33.53 53.38 54.49
C GLN A 214 32.90 54.20 55.63
N GLN A 215 31.65 53.90 56.00
CA GLN A 215 30.98 54.55 57.13
C GLN A 215 31.73 54.34 58.46
N ARG A 216 32.25 53.13 58.72
CA ARG A 216 33.09 52.88 59.91
C ARG A 216 34.38 53.68 59.89
N ARG A 217 35.04 53.79 58.74
CA ARG A 217 36.25 54.63 58.59
C ARG A 217 35.94 56.10 58.85
N GLU A 218 34.83 56.61 58.32
CA GLU A 218 34.39 57.99 58.57
C GLU A 218 34.07 58.24 60.04
N GLN A 219 33.42 57.28 60.72
CA GLN A 219 33.18 57.37 62.17
C GLN A 219 34.49 57.39 62.96
N GLN A 220 35.44 56.49 62.65
CA GLN A 220 36.75 56.48 63.30
C GLN A 220 37.52 57.79 63.11
N LEU A 221 37.48 58.38 61.91
CA LEU A 221 38.11 59.68 61.65
C LEU A 221 37.45 60.80 62.46
N ARG A 222 36.12 60.80 62.57
CA ARG A 222 35.39 61.76 63.43
C ARG A 222 35.75 61.59 64.90
N GLU A 223 35.84 60.36 65.38
CA GLU A 223 36.27 60.06 66.76
C GLU A 223 37.69 60.54 67.03
N GLN A 224 38.63 60.28 66.11
CA GLN A 224 40.00 60.79 66.19
C GLN A 224 40.05 62.33 66.19
N GLU A 225 39.24 62.98 65.36
CA GLU A 225 39.17 64.46 65.33
C GLU A 225 38.65 65.02 66.66
N ILE A 226 37.62 64.40 67.25
CA ILE A 226 37.09 64.79 68.57
C ILE A 226 38.15 64.58 69.66
N GLU A 227 38.87 63.45 69.62
CA GLU A 227 39.93 63.16 70.58
C GLU A 227 41.09 64.17 70.47
N LEU A 228 41.50 64.51 69.24
CA LEU A 228 42.51 65.53 68.99
C LEU A 228 42.06 66.91 69.52
N ARG A 229 40.79 67.30 69.29
CA ARG A 229 40.23 68.54 69.85
C ARG A 229 40.24 68.53 71.38
N ARG A 230 39.84 67.44 72.02
CA ARG A 230 39.92 67.31 73.49
C ARG A 230 41.34 67.49 74.00
N GLN A 231 42.33 66.86 73.35
CA GLN A 231 43.73 67.04 73.73
C GLN A 231 44.20 68.49 73.58
N GLN A 232 43.76 69.19 72.53
CA GLN A 232 44.06 70.61 72.35
C GLN A 232 43.42 71.47 73.45
N GLU A 233 42.15 71.23 73.77
CA GLU A 233 41.44 71.92 74.85
C GLU A 233 42.11 71.66 76.21
N GLU A 234 42.53 70.43 76.50
CA GLU A 234 43.27 70.08 77.70
C GLU A 234 44.62 70.80 77.78
N GLN A 235 45.39 70.84 76.69
CA GLN A 235 46.65 71.59 76.64
C GLN A 235 46.42 73.10 76.85
N GLU A 236 45.37 73.65 76.27
CA GLU A 236 45.00 75.05 76.45
C GLU A 236 44.60 75.36 77.89
N GLN A 237 43.81 74.48 78.53
CA GLN A 237 43.47 74.58 79.95
C GLN A 237 44.73 74.54 80.84
N ILE A 238 45.66 73.62 80.59
CA ILE A 238 46.93 73.55 81.32
C ILE A 238 47.74 74.85 81.13
N ARG A 239 47.79 75.38 79.90
CA ARG A 239 48.49 76.65 79.61
C ARG A 239 47.88 77.82 80.40
N ILE A 240 46.54 77.94 80.43
CA ILE A 240 45.82 78.94 81.22
C ILE A 240 46.11 78.76 82.72
N GLN A 241 46.13 77.52 83.21
CA GLN A 241 46.43 77.20 84.59
C GLN A 241 47.87 77.62 84.98
N ILE A 242 48.86 77.35 84.13
CA ILE A 242 50.24 77.79 84.35
C ILE A 242 50.32 79.32 84.37
N GLN A 243 49.67 80.01 83.42
CA GLN A 243 49.66 81.48 83.37
C GLN A 243 48.99 82.09 84.61
N THR A 244 47.88 81.51 85.09
CA THR A 244 47.20 81.96 86.30
C THR A 244 48.07 81.72 87.55
N GLN A 245 48.72 80.56 87.66
CA GLN A 245 49.70 80.30 88.73
C GLN A 245 50.89 81.27 88.69
N GLN A 246 51.42 81.58 87.50
CA GLN A 246 52.47 82.58 87.33
C GLN A 246 52.01 83.98 87.75
N LYS A 247 50.80 84.41 87.37
CA LYS A 247 50.22 85.67 87.84
C LYS A 247 50.05 85.71 89.35
N ILE A 248 49.56 84.64 89.97
CA ILE A 248 49.47 84.53 91.44
C ILE A 248 50.86 84.60 92.07
N PHE A 249 51.86 83.93 91.50
CA PHE A 249 53.24 83.96 91.97
C PHE A 249 53.86 85.35 91.89
N VAL A 250 53.65 86.09 90.79
CA VAL A 250 54.10 87.48 90.66
C VAL A 250 53.40 88.38 91.67
N ASN A 251 52.07 88.30 91.77
CA ASN A 251 51.29 89.09 92.73
C ASN A 251 51.67 88.80 94.20
N THR A 252 51.97 87.55 94.54
CA THR A 252 52.42 87.16 95.89
C THR A 252 53.87 87.53 96.16
N LYS A 253 54.74 87.54 95.14
CA LYS A 253 56.11 88.07 95.22
C LYS A 253 56.09 89.58 95.46
N ASP A 254 55.21 90.31 94.78
CA ASP A 254 55.02 91.75 94.97
C ASP A 254 54.38 92.08 96.33
N ALA A 255 53.43 91.25 96.80
CA ALA A 255 52.89 91.34 98.16
C ALA A 255 53.93 91.01 99.24
N CYS A 256 54.85 90.07 98.99
CA CYS A 256 55.98 89.80 99.89
C CYS A 256 57.01 90.93 99.87
N ALA A 257 57.21 91.61 98.73
CA ALA A 257 58.07 92.78 98.62
C ALA A 257 57.49 94.01 99.33
N SER A 258 56.16 94.18 99.32
CA SER A 258 55.48 95.23 100.10
C SER A 258 55.47 94.91 101.60
N ASN A 259 55.32 93.64 102.00
CA ASN A 259 55.44 93.24 103.42
C ASN A 259 56.89 93.24 103.95
N LYS A 260 57.92 93.09 103.11
CA LYS A 260 59.32 93.30 103.56
C LYS A 260 59.61 94.74 104.01
N LYS A 261 58.81 95.72 103.59
CA LYS A 261 58.87 97.09 104.13
C LYS A 261 58.10 97.28 105.44
N SER A 262 57.18 96.36 105.82
CA SER A 262 56.44 96.42 107.09
C SER A 262 57.05 95.58 108.22
N PHE A 263 57.87 94.57 107.90
CA PHE A 263 58.48 93.66 108.89
C PHE A 263 59.83 94.10 109.47
N ALA A 264 60.36 95.28 109.11
CA ALA A 264 61.51 95.87 109.83
C ALA A 264 61.15 96.44 111.22
N ASN A 265 59.86 96.42 111.60
CA ASN A 265 59.35 97.10 112.79
C ASN A 265 58.43 96.20 113.64
N LYS A 266 58.91 95.02 114.09
CA LYS A 266 58.41 94.38 115.33
C LYS A 266 59.29 93.20 115.75
N ARG A 267 60.22 93.52 116.65
CA ARG A 267 60.93 92.59 117.54
C ARG A 267 59.96 91.91 118.52
N LYS A 268 60.32 90.69 118.93
CA LYS A 268 59.96 89.96 120.17
C LYS A 268 58.59 89.29 120.23
N SER A 269 58.58 87.96 120.04
CA SER A 269 58.02 87.02 121.05
C SER A 269 58.32 85.56 120.67
N LYS A 270 58.63 84.77 121.71
CA LYS A 270 58.84 83.32 121.73
C LYS A 270 57.51 82.56 121.67
N SER A 271 57.45 81.44 120.95
CA SER A 271 56.76 80.17 121.33
C SER A 271 56.77 79.20 120.12
N ARG A 272 57.41 78.03 120.23
CA ARG A 272 56.84 76.68 120.45
C ARG A 272 55.92 76.16 119.32
N PHE A 273 56.50 75.31 118.45
CA PHE A 273 56.04 74.02 117.84
C PHE A 273 54.59 73.84 117.30
N PRO A 274 54.25 72.81 116.48
CA PRO A 274 55.06 71.78 115.79
C PRO A 274 54.68 71.51 114.30
N LEU A 275 55.47 70.62 113.71
CA LEU A 275 55.31 69.84 112.48
C LEU A 275 53.87 69.37 112.16
N ILE A 276 53.40 69.62 110.93
CA ILE A 276 52.40 68.79 110.23
C ILE A 276 52.84 68.68 108.76
N PHE A 277 53.84 67.84 108.51
CA PHE A 277 54.12 67.24 107.21
C PHE A 277 53.51 65.84 107.28
N ASP A 278 52.29 65.61 106.76
CA ASP A 278 51.85 64.21 106.56
C ASP A 278 50.62 63.91 105.67
N ASN A 279 50.01 64.86 104.94
CA ASN A 279 48.77 64.56 104.20
C ASN A 279 48.87 64.41 102.67
N ILE A 280 50.06 64.21 102.10
CA ILE A 280 50.23 64.02 100.64
C ILE A 280 50.28 62.54 100.21
N LYS A 281 50.35 61.57 101.14
CA LYS A 281 50.47 60.14 100.78
C LYS A 281 49.16 59.37 100.54
N LYS A 282 47.98 59.98 100.69
CA LYS A 282 46.69 59.24 100.65
C LYS A 282 45.85 59.33 99.36
N LYS A 283 46.33 59.97 98.28
CA LYS A 283 45.55 60.09 97.03
C LYS A 283 46.10 59.35 95.80
N PHE A 284 47.19 58.58 95.93
CA PHE A 284 47.81 57.87 94.79
C PHE A 284 47.42 56.39 94.65
N ALA A 285 46.48 55.86 95.45
CA ALA A 285 46.18 54.42 95.48
C ALA A 285 44.85 54.00 94.83
N ALA A 286 44.12 54.89 94.14
CA ALA A 286 42.76 54.57 93.66
C ALA A 286 42.58 54.46 92.13
N THR A 287 43.64 54.52 91.33
CA THR A 287 43.50 54.47 89.86
C THR A 287 44.59 53.60 89.25
N SER A 288 44.49 52.30 89.50
CA SER A 288 45.26 51.28 88.77
C SER A 288 44.43 50.01 88.66
N HIS A 289 43.35 50.06 87.87
CA HIS A 289 42.78 48.87 87.26
C HIS A 289 42.38 49.16 85.82
N LEU A 290 43.38 49.04 84.97
CA LEU A 290 43.28 48.75 83.55
C LEU A 290 43.45 47.23 83.41
N THR A 291 42.45 46.53 82.91
CA THR A 291 42.56 45.16 82.38
C THR A 291 41.32 44.93 81.50
N LEU A 292 41.40 45.24 80.19
CA LEU A 292 41.67 44.30 79.09
C LEU A 292 40.75 43.06 79.12
N ILE A 293 39.63 43.16 78.40
CA ILE A 293 39.03 42.10 77.55
C ILE A 293 38.56 42.78 76.27
#